data_AF-A0A955RXM5-F1
#
_entry.id   AF-A0A955RXM5-F1
#
_cell.length_a   1.000
_cell.length_b   1.000
_cell.length_c   1.000
_cell.angle_alpha   90.00
_cell.angle_beta   90.00
_cell.angle_gamma   90.00
#
_symmetry.space_group_name_H-M   'P 1'
#
loop_
_entity.id
_entity.type
_entity.pdbx_description
1 polymer ?
#
loop_
_entity_poly.entity_id
_entity_poly.type
_entity_poly.pdbx_seq_one_letter_code
_entity_poly.pdbx_strand_id
1 'polypeptide(L)'
;MFQRSTKDIKTILARYHVSPKQSLGQHFLVNDQIIQQLVKSAQINENDIVLEIGMGFGAVTIPLAHKSKYIYSVEIEPTLIHSFRRENPQLMDRVIPVPHDILTLNVANLFEQRDFTSAKYHVVGAIPYNITSPIVHKFLTEHPLPHDITLLIQKEVAEKMVAQPPNASYLSNFVKFLGEGKISKNNVPPSAFFPPPRVLSAVIRIDVAPKYPDISPAAFSDFLHTGFQHP
;
A
#
# COMPACT_ATOMS: atom_id res chain seq x y z
N MET A 1 14.14 -0.92 -18.73
CA MET A 1 13.35 0.22 -18.22
C MET A 1 11.91 -0.26 -18.08
N PHE A 2 11.41 -0.41 -16.86
CA PHE A 2 10.10 -1.05 -16.56
C PHE A 2 8.93 -0.05 -16.61
N GLN A 3 9.01 0.91 -17.52
CA GLN A 3 8.19 2.11 -17.50
C GLN A 3 6.86 1.88 -18.23
N ARG A 4 5.75 2.26 -17.59
CA ARG A 4 4.46 2.47 -18.26
C ARG A 4 4.13 3.95 -18.20
N SER A 5 4.35 4.64 -19.30
CA SER A 5 3.95 6.03 -19.48
C SER A 5 2.42 6.16 -19.50
N THR A 6 1.92 7.40 -19.40
CA THR A 6 0.49 7.70 -19.63
C THR A 6 -0.01 7.17 -20.99
N LYS A 7 0.85 7.18 -22.01
CA LYS A 7 0.51 6.63 -23.34
C LYS A 7 0.30 5.12 -23.25
N ASP A 8 1.19 4.41 -22.56
CA ASP A 8 1.09 2.96 -22.39
C ASP A 8 -0.17 2.58 -21.62
N ILE A 9 -0.48 3.31 -20.54
CA ILE A 9 -1.72 3.08 -19.77
C ILE A 9 -2.96 3.31 -20.64
N LYS A 10 -3.00 4.39 -21.43
CA LYS A 10 -4.12 4.64 -22.35
C LYS A 10 -4.25 3.53 -23.40
N THR A 11 -3.14 3.03 -23.94
CA THR A 11 -3.14 1.91 -24.89
C THR A 11 -3.67 0.62 -24.25
N ILE A 12 -3.28 0.32 -23.02
CA ILE A 12 -3.75 -0.86 -22.28
C ILE A 12 -5.24 -0.71 -21.93
N LEU A 13 -5.66 0.45 -21.42
CA LEU A 13 -7.07 0.75 -21.16
C LEU A 13 -7.94 0.50 -22.40
N ALA A 14 -7.51 1.01 -23.55
CA ALA A 14 -8.22 0.82 -24.82
C ALA A 14 -8.25 -0.66 -25.25
N ARG A 15 -7.11 -1.37 -25.14
CA ARG A 15 -6.97 -2.78 -25.53
C ARG A 15 -7.87 -3.72 -24.71
N TYR A 16 -7.96 -3.48 -23.41
CA TYR A 16 -8.74 -4.32 -22.49
C TYR A 16 -10.13 -3.76 -22.19
N HIS A 17 -10.55 -2.69 -22.89
CA HIS A 17 -11.84 -2.02 -22.71
C HIS A 17 -12.12 -1.64 -21.23
N VAL A 18 -11.08 -1.19 -20.53
CA VAL A 18 -11.16 -0.73 -19.14
C VAL A 18 -11.13 0.79 -19.11
N SER A 19 -11.86 1.38 -18.16
CA SER A 19 -11.78 2.81 -17.86
C SER A 19 -11.51 3.01 -16.37
N PRO A 20 -10.73 4.03 -15.96
CA PRO A 20 -10.50 4.33 -14.55
C PRO A 20 -11.83 4.57 -13.82
N LYS A 21 -12.07 3.82 -12.74
CA LYS A 21 -13.30 3.89 -11.94
C LYS A 21 -13.14 4.90 -10.82
N GLN A 22 -13.87 6.01 -10.91
CA GLN A 22 -13.90 7.02 -9.85
C GLN A 22 -14.46 6.47 -8.53
N SER A 23 -15.44 5.55 -8.59
CA SER A 23 -16.01 4.89 -7.41
C SER A 23 -14.98 4.07 -6.63
N LEU A 24 -13.93 3.59 -7.30
CA LEU A 24 -12.80 2.87 -6.67
C LEU A 24 -11.61 3.78 -6.35
N GLY A 25 -11.71 5.09 -6.61
CA GLY A 25 -10.62 6.04 -6.39
C GLY A 25 -9.36 5.76 -7.23
N GLN A 26 -9.51 5.17 -8.42
CA GLN A 26 -8.38 4.74 -9.24
C GLN A 26 -7.58 5.93 -9.81
N HIS A 27 -6.33 6.03 -9.35
CA HIS A 27 -5.30 6.95 -9.85
C HIS A 27 -4.03 6.15 -10.11
N PHE A 28 -3.73 5.85 -11.37
CA PHE A 28 -2.58 5.01 -11.73
C PHE A 28 -1.30 5.83 -11.72
N LEU A 29 -0.27 5.34 -11.02
CA LEU A 29 1.03 6.01 -10.93
C LEU A 29 1.77 5.91 -12.28
N VAL A 30 2.22 7.04 -12.83
CA VAL A 30 2.88 7.14 -14.15
C VAL A 30 4.26 7.77 -14.10
N ASN A 31 4.69 8.23 -12.93
CA ASN A 31 5.98 8.90 -12.74
C ASN A 31 7.01 7.96 -12.10
N ASP A 32 8.05 7.64 -12.88
CA ASP A 32 9.12 6.72 -12.50
C ASP A 32 9.88 7.14 -11.24
N GLN A 33 10.15 8.44 -11.07
CA GLN A 33 10.88 8.92 -9.90
C GLN A 33 10.08 8.64 -8.61
N ILE A 34 8.76 8.81 -8.68
CA ILE A 34 7.87 8.53 -7.54
C ILE A 34 7.73 7.03 -7.30
N ILE A 35 7.64 6.22 -8.36
CA ILE A 35 7.65 4.76 -8.27
C ILE A 35 8.92 4.29 -7.55
N GLN A 36 10.09 4.78 -8.00
CA GLN A 36 11.37 4.41 -7.39
C GLN A 36 11.49 4.92 -5.96
N GLN A 37 10.97 6.11 -5.65
CA GLN A 37 10.90 6.63 -4.29
C GLN A 37 10.07 5.70 -3.39
N LEU A 38 8.87 5.29 -3.82
CA LEU A 38 8.01 4.37 -3.07
C LEU A 38 8.70 3.03 -2.83
N VAL A 39 9.22 2.40 -3.89
CA VAL A 39 9.91 1.10 -3.83
C VAL A 39 11.17 1.17 -2.96
N LYS A 40 11.93 2.26 -3.04
CA LYS A 40 13.13 2.46 -2.20
C LYS A 40 12.76 2.66 -0.72
N SER A 41 11.70 3.41 -0.43
CA SER A 41 11.20 3.58 0.93
C SER A 41 10.73 2.28 1.56
N ALA A 42 10.31 1.29 0.77
CA ALA A 42 9.89 0.00 1.29
C ALA A 42 11.04 -0.88 1.81
N GLN A 43 12.30 -0.55 1.47
CA GLN A 43 13.51 -1.25 1.97
C GLN A 43 13.50 -2.78 1.76
N ILE A 44 12.84 -3.23 0.70
CA ILE A 44 12.69 -4.64 0.34
C ILE A 44 14.03 -5.25 -0.13
N ASN A 45 14.30 -6.46 0.33
CA ASN A 45 15.39 -7.33 -0.11
C ASN A 45 14.88 -8.63 -0.78
N GLU A 46 15.79 -9.36 -1.41
CA GLU A 46 15.50 -10.53 -2.25
C GLU A 46 14.88 -11.73 -1.51
N ASN A 47 14.93 -11.75 -0.17
CA ASN A 47 14.34 -12.79 0.66
C ASN A 47 12.95 -12.40 1.21
N ASP A 48 12.58 -11.12 1.08
CA ASP A 48 11.34 -10.60 1.63
C ASP A 48 10.13 -10.98 0.79
N ILE A 49 8.97 -11.01 1.45
CA ILE A 49 7.67 -11.15 0.80
C ILE A 49 6.97 -9.81 0.82
N VAL A 50 6.35 -9.45 -0.30
CA VAL A 50 5.58 -8.22 -0.39
C VAL A 50 4.11 -8.55 -0.55
N LEU A 51 3.27 -7.92 0.28
CA LEU A 51 1.85 -7.79 0.03
C LEU A 51 1.63 -6.42 -0.61
N GLU A 52 1.40 -6.41 -1.92
CA GLU A 52 1.06 -5.21 -2.65
C GLU A 52 -0.46 -4.95 -2.60
N ILE A 53 -0.83 -3.71 -2.32
CA ILE A 53 -2.23 -3.24 -2.36
C ILE A 53 -2.44 -2.44 -3.65
N GLY A 54 -3.26 -2.98 -4.55
CA GLY A 54 -3.63 -2.35 -5.82
C GLY A 54 -2.57 -2.60 -6.90
N MET A 55 -2.66 -3.76 -7.57
CA MET A 55 -1.80 -4.11 -8.71
C MET A 55 -1.83 -3.04 -9.80
N GLY A 56 -3.03 -2.54 -10.12
CA GLY A 56 -3.24 -1.64 -11.25
C GLY A 56 -2.65 -2.23 -12.55
N PHE A 57 -1.85 -1.42 -13.23
CA PHE A 57 -1.11 -1.83 -14.42
C PHE A 57 0.32 -2.31 -14.12
N GLY A 58 0.65 -2.58 -12.86
CA GLY A 58 1.95 -3.12 -12.48
C GLY A 58 3.07 -2.09 -12.32
N ALA A 59 2.73 -0.81 -12.23
CA ALA A 59 3.72 0.27 -12.09
C ALA A 59 4.61 0.08 -10.85
N VAL A 60 4.02 -0.43 -9.76
CA VAL A 60 4.72 -0.73 -8.50
C VAL A 60 5.05 -2.23 -8.42
N THR A 61 4.15 -3.11 -8.87
CA THR A 61 4.34 -4.57 -8.92
C THR A 61 5.63 -4.98 -9.61
N ILE A 62 5.92 -4.46 -10.80
CA ILE A 62 7.09 -4.86 -11.61
C ILE A 62 8.40 -4.57 -10.87
N PRO A 63 8.70 -3.32 -10.46
CA PRO A 63 9.95 -3.04 -9.76
C PRO A 63 10.06 -3.75 -8.40
N LEU A 64 8.96 -4.00 -7.70
CA LEU A 64 8.98 -4.84 -6.49
C LEU A 64 9.36 -6.28 -6.83
N ALA A 65 8.85 -6.84 -7.93
CA ALA A 65 9.06 -8.25 -8.30
C ALA A 65 10.53 -8.55 -8.60
N HIS A 66 11.28 -7.53 -9.03
CA HIS A 66 12.72 -7.62 -9.23
C HIS A 66 13.54 -7.52 -7.94
N LYS A 67 12.92 -7.17 -6.81
CA LYS A 67 13.59 -6.94 -5.53
C LYS A 67 13.20 -7.90 -4.41
N SER A 68 12.13 -8.65 -4.58
CA SER A 68 11.53 -9.53 -3.56
C SER A 68 11.60 -11.00 -3.95
N LYS A 69 11.41 -11.87 -2.95
CA LYS A 69 11.26 -13.30 -3.16
C LYS A 69 9.95 -13.59 -3.89
N TYR A 70 8.85 -13.09 -3.32
CA TYR A 70 7.49 -13.24 -3.83
C TYR A 70 6.66 -11.99 -3.56
N ILE A 71 5.65 -11.76 -4.41
CA ILE A 71 4.66 -10.70 -4.24
C ILE A 71 3.26 -11.29 -4.29
N TYR A 72 2.48 -11.07 -3.25
CA TYR A 72 1.03 -11.17 -3.31
C TYR A 72 0.49 -9.81 -3.71
N SER A 73 -0.03 -9.69 -4.93
CA SER A 73 -0.52 -8.41 -5.45
C SER A 73 -2.04 -8.43 -5.51
N VAL A 74 -2.66 -7.71 -4.57
CA VAL A 74 -4.10 -7.68 -4.36
C VAL A 74 -4.73 -6.64 -5.28
N GLU A 75 -5.77 -7.04 -6.01
CA GLU A 75 -6.48 -6.15 -6.92
C GLU A 75 -7.96 -6.53 -6.98
N ILE A 76 -8.83 -5.53 -6.80
CA ILE A 76 -10.29 -5.71 -6.76
C ILE A 76 -10.88 -5.79 -8.16
N GLU A 77 -10.19 -5.27 -9.18
CA GLU A 77 -10.65 -5.31 -10.57
C GLU A 77 -10.00 -6.46 -11.37
N PRO A 78 -10.74 -7.56 -11.67
CA PRO A 78 -10.17 -8.75 -12.32
C PRO A 78 -9.58 -8.46 -13.71
N THR A 79 -10.12 -7.48 -14.44
CA THR A 79 -9.61 -7.11 -15.76
C THR A 79 -8.20 -6.53 -15.71
N LEU A 80 -7.86 -5.82 -14.63
CA LEU A 80 -6.50 -5.31 -14.43
C LEU A 80 -5.51 -6.46 -14.19
N ILE A 81 -5.89 -7.45 -13.36
CA ILE A 81 -5.12 -8.69 -13.18
C ILE A 81 -4.92 -9.41 -14.52
N HIS A 82 -6.00 -9.58 -15.29
CA HIS A 82 -5.92 -10.24 -16.59
C HIS A 82 -4.95 -9.51 -17.53
N SER A 83 -5.05 -8.18 -17.61
CA SER A 83 -4.14 -7.36 -18.40
C SER A 83 -2.68 -7.53 -17.93
N PHE A 84 -2.43 -7.50 -16.62
CA PHE A 84 -1.08 -7.64 -16.08
C PHE A 84 -0.46 -8.99 -16.42
N ARG A 85 -1.21 -10.09 -16.27
CA ARG A 85 -0.77 -11.45 -16.63
C ARG A 85 -0.40 -11.56 -18.11
N ARG A 86 -1.22 -10.98 -18.99
CA ARG A 86 -1.01 -11.01 -20.45
C ARG A 86 0.20 -10.20 -20.89
N GLU A 87 0.43 -9.04 -20.28
CA GLU A 87 1.55 -8.16 -20.63
C GLU A 87 2.87 -8.56 -19.94
N ASN A 88 2.82 -9.34 -18.84
CA ASN A 88 4.01 -9.70 -18.05
C ASN A 88 4.05 -11.20 -17.67
N PRO A 89 3.90 -12.14 -18.63
CA PRO A 89 3.88 -13.57 -18.33
C PRO A 89 5.15 -14.05 -17.60
N GLN A 90 6.31 -13.44 -17.89
CA GLN A 90 7.60 -13.75 -17.30
C GLN A 90 7.71 -13.43 -15.80
N LEU A 91 6.77 -12.66 -15.23
CA LEU A 91 6.78 -12.31 -13.81
C LEU A 91 5.90 -13.22 -12.96
N MET A 92 5.16 -14.15 -13.56
CA MET A 92 4.16 -14.98 -12.85
C MET A 92 4.75 -16.01 -11.90
N ASP A 93 6.05 -16.31 -12.02
CA ASP A 93 6.76 -17.15 -11.05
C ASP A 93 7.02 -16.43 -9.72
N ARG A 94 6.97 -15.09 -9.72
CA ARG A 94 7.24 -14.22 -8.56
C ARG A 94 6.00 -13.46 -8.08
N VAL A 95 5.16 -13.02 -9.01
CA VAL A 95 3.95 -12.25 -8.73
C VAL A 95 2.76 -13.20 -8.69
N ILE A 96 2.06 -13.21 -7.56
CA ILE A 96 0.87 -13.98 -7.26
C ILE A 96 -0.31 -13.00 -7.23
N PRO A 97 -1.10 -12.89 -8.30
CA PRO A 97 -2.26 -12.00 -8.32
C PRO A 97 -3.38 -12.53 -7.44
N VAL A 98 -3.92 -11.68 -6.57
CA VAL A 98 -5.00 -12.01 -5.62
C VAL A 98 -6.24 -11.17 -5.96
N PRO A 99 -7.25 -11.73 -6.68
CA PRO A 99 -8.48 -11.01 -7.02
C PRO A 99 -9.39 -10.88 -5.80
N HIS A 100 -9.15 -9.87 -4.96
CA HIS A 100 -9.87 -9.69 -3.70
C HIS A 100 -9.90 -8.22 -3.27
N ASP A 101 -10.88 -7.86 -2.43
CA ASP A 101 -10.85 -6.59 -1.71
C ASP A 101 -9.89 -6.71 -0.52
N ILE A 102 -8.86 -5.88 -0.50
CA ILE A 102 -7.86 -5.87 0.56
C ILE A 102 -8.47 -5.68 1.96
N LEU A 103 -9.60 -4.98 2.10
CA LEU A 103 -10.24 -4.76 3.40
C LEU A 103 -10.85 -6.03 3.98
N THR A 104 -11.39 -6.90 3.12
CA THR A 104 -12.02 -8.17 3.52
C THR A 104 -11.08 -9.37 3.46
N LEU A 105 -9.90 -9.21 2.85
CA LEU A 105 -8.91 -10.27 2.70
C LEU A 105 -8.40 -10.73 4.07
N ASN A 106 -8.48 -12.03 4.35
CA ASN A 106 -7.74 -12.62 5.46
C ASN A 106 -6.30 -12.90 4.99
N VAL A 107 -5.37 -12.06 5.46
CA VAL A 107 -3.96 -12.10 5.07
C VAL A 107 -3.25 -13.33 5.65
N ALA A 108 -3.65 -13.82 6.83
CA ALA A 108 -3.06 -15.01 7.44
C ALA A 108 -3.18 -16.24 6.51
N ASN A 109 -4.33 -16.39 5.84
CA ASN A 109 -4.57 -17.49 4.91
C ASN A 109 -3.61 -17.49 3.69
N LEU A 110 -3.08 -16.33 3.30
CA LEU A 110 -2.07 -16.26 2.22
C LEU A 110 -0.75 -16.89 2.66
N PHE A 111 -0.43 -16.81 3.95
CA PHE A 111 0.83 -17.26 4.53
C PHE A 111 0.80 -18.71 5.07
N GLU A 112 -0.37 -19.32 5.17
CA GLU A 112 -0.46 -20.75 5.47
C GLU A 112 -0.03 -21.61 4.26
N GLN A 113 -0.20 -21.09 3.04
CA GLN A 113 -0.06 -21.87 1.81
C GLN A 113 1.38 -22.16 1.37
N ARG A 114 2.42 -21.49 1.93
CA ARG A 114 3.82 -21.72 1.51
C ARG A 114 4.87 -21.73 2.63
N ASP A 115 4.50 -22.24 3.81
CA ASP A 115 5.42 -22.45 4.94
C ASP A 115 6.22 -21.19 5.29
N PHE A 116 5.49 -20.10 5.57
CA PHE A 116 6.02 -18.76 5.80
C PHE A 116 6.47 -18.53 7.25
N THR A 117 6.81 -19.59 7.96
CA THR A 117 7.02 -19.61 9.42
C THR A 117 8.16 -18.69 9.92
N SER A 118 9.02 -18.16 9.04
CA SER A 118 10.12 -17.27 9.40
C SER A 118 10.29 -16.01 8.56
N ALA A 119 9.46 -15.78 7.53
CA ALA A 119 9.69 -14.70 6.57
C ALA A 119 8.91 -13.44 6.97
N LYS A 120 9.62 -12.32 7.10
CA LYS A 120 9.01 -11.00 7.26
C LYS A 120 8.26 -10.64 5.97
N TYR A 121 7.07 -10.09 6.12
CA TYR A 121 6.33 -9.54 4.99
C TYR A 121 6.17 -8.04 5.14
N HIS A 122 6.13 -7.37 3.99
CA HIS A 122 6.04 -5.92 3.88
C HIS A 122 4.78 -5.57 3.14
N VAL A 123 4.08 -4.53 3.60
CA VAL A 123 2.90 -4.01 2.90
C VAL A 123 3.33 -2.82 2.06
N VAL A 124 3.06 -2.85 0.76
CA VAL A 124 3.43 -1.75 -0.16
C VAL A 124 2.25 -1.39 -1.05
N GLY A 125 2.00 -0.11 -1.31
CA GLY A 125 0.94 0.23 -2.26
C GLY A 125 0.74 1.72 -2.53
N ALA A 126 0.24 2.03 -3.72
CA ALA A 126 -0.34 3.34 -4.02
C ALA A 126 -1.86 3.21 -3.96
N ILE A 127 -2.43 3.47 -2.77
CA ILE A 127 -3.79 3.05 -2.45
C ILE A 127 -4.83 4.15 -2.72
N PRO A 128 -6.08 3.78 -3.00
CA PRO A 128 -7.19 4.72 -3.05
C PRO A 128 -7.33 5.49 -1.73
N TYR A 129 -7.64 6.78 -1.84
CA TYR A 129 -7.60 7.69 -0.69
C TYR A 129 -8.71 7.46 0.33
N ASN A 130 -9.84 6.91 -0.11
CA ASN A 130 -11.00 6.62 0.75
C ASN A 130 -10.78 5.42 1.69
N ILE A 131 -9.78 4.58 1.44
CA ILE A 131 -9.52 3.38 2.25
C ILE A 131 -8.25 3.45 3.09
N THR A 132 -7.54 4.59 3.10
CA THR A 132 -6.22 4.68 3.76
C THR A 132 -6.28 4.39 5.27
N SER A 133 -7.23 4.98 6.00
CA SER A 133 -7.36 4.72 7.45
C SER A 133 -7.76 3.26 7.74
N PRO A 134 -8.81 2.69 7.09
CA PRO A 134 -9.13 1.27 7.23
C PRO A 134 -7.96 0.32 6.96
N ILE A 135 -7.11 0.61 5.96
CA ILE A 135 -5.92 -0.19 5.65
C ILE A 135 -4.91 -0.15 6.79
N VAL A 136 -4.61 1.04 7.32
CA VAL A 136 -3.67 1.18 8.44
C VAL A 136 -4.20 0.49 9.70
N HIS A 137 -5.51 0.60 9.97
CA HIS A 137 -6.14 -0.17 11.05
C HIS A 137 -5.98 -1.67 10.85
N LYS A 138 -6.42 -2.19 9.70
CA LYS A 138 -6.33 -3.61 9.36
C LYS A 138 -4.94 -4.18 9.63
N PHE A 139 -3.91 -3.56 9.07
CA PHE A 139 -2.54 -4.09 9.14
C PHE A 139 -1.85 -3.87 10.49
N LEU A 140 -2.34 -2.96 11.31
CA LEU A 140 -1.79 -2.76 12.66
C LEU A 140 -2.60 -3.48 13.75
N THR A 141 -3.77 -4.06 13.43
CA THR A 141 -4.57 -4.83 14.40
C THR A 141 -4.71 -6.32 14.08
N GLU A 142 -4.62 -6.72 12.81
CA GLU A 142 -4.76 -8.13 12.42
C GLU A 142 -3.41 -8.85 12.39
N HIS A 143 -3.38 -10.09 12.88
CA HIS A 143 -2.20 -10.94 12.85
C HIS A 143 -2.14 -11.83 11.60
N PRO A 144 -0.94 -12.18 11.12
CA PRO A 144 0.36 -11.69 11.58
C PRO A 144 0.56 -10.22 11.25
N LEU A 145 1.31 -9.48 12.08
CA LEU A 145 1.64 -8.07 11.80
C LEU A 145 2.73 -7.99 10.71
N PRO A 146 2.69 -6.99 9.82
CA PRO A 146 3.76 -6.78 8.85
C PRO A 146 5.02 -6.27 9.54
N HIS A 147 6.16 -6.41 8.87
CA HIS A 147 7.40 -5.79 9.32
C HIS A 147 7.35 -4.26 9.15
N ASP A 148 6.84 -3.81 8.01
CA ASP A 148 6.55 -2.41 7.75
C ASP A 148 5.42 -2.24 6.74
N ILE A 149 4.89 -1.02 6.72
CA ILE A 149 3.84 -0.57 5.81
C ILE A 149 4.36 0.66 5.07
N THR A 150 4.49 0.58 3.75
CA THR A 150 4.97 1.67 2.90
C THR A 150 3.91 2.05 1.85
N LEU A 151 3.29 3.22 2.01
CA LEU A 151 2.14 3.63 1.20
C LEU A 151 2.37 4.98 0.52
N LEU A 152 1.83 5.13 -0.68
CA LEU A 152 1.62 6.42 -1.33
C LEU A 152 0.15 6.83 -1.14
N ILE A 153 -0.07 7.86 -0.32
CA ILE A 153 -1.40 8.31 0.13
C ILE A 153 -1.52 9.83 0.03
N GLN A 154 -2.70 10.38 0.31
CA GLN A 154 -2.87 11.83 0.41
C GLN A 154 -1.90 12.42 1.43
N LYS A 155 -1.29 13.56 1.08
CA LYS A 155 -0.30 14.24 1.92
C LYS A 155 -0.87 14.57 3.31
N GLU A 156 -2.07 15.12 3.37
CA GLU A 156 -2.71 15.50 4.64
C GLU A 156 -2.92 14.29 5.57
N VAL A 157 -3.27 13.13 5.00
CA VAL A 157 -3.46 11.90 5.78
C VAL A 157 -2.11 11.39 6.31
N ALA A 158 -1.06 11.42 5.48
CA ALA A 158 0.30 11.09 5.92
C ALA A 158 0.76 12.02 7.05
N GLU A 159 0.54 13.33 6.92
CA GLU A 159 0.88 14.32 7.95
C GLU A 159 0.11 14.06 9.26
N LYS A 160 -1.18 13.73 9.18
CA LYS A 160 -1.98 13.32 10.35
C LYS A 160 -1.46 12.06 11.03
N MET A 161 -0.88 11.11 10.29
CA MET A 161 -0.30 9.87 10.83
C MET A 161 0.99 10.10 11.63
N VAL A 162 1.73 11.18 11.36
CA VAL A 162 3.01 11.46 12.04
C VAL A 162 2.96 12.70 12.94
N ALA A 163 1.79 13.33 13.04
CA ALA A 163 1.59 14.57 13.79
C ALA A 163 1.99 14.42 15.27
N GLN A 164 2.75 15.39 15.77
CA GLN A 164 3.23 15.45 17.16
C GLN A 164 2.45 16.51 17.96
N PRO A 165 2.46 16.44 19.31
CA PRO A 165 1.88 17.50 20.14
C PRO A 165 2.40 18.90 19.76
N PRO A 166 1.53 19.92 19.77
CA PRO A 166 0.13 19.91 20.19
C PRO A 166 -0.86 19.40 19.12
N ASN A 167 -0.40 19.06 17.92
CA ASN A 167 -1.24 18.67 16.78
C ASN A 167 -1.47 17.14 16.68
N ALA A 168 -1.23 16.40 17.76
CA ALA A 168 -1.42 14.96 17.76
C ALA A 168 -2.88 14.62 17.47
N SER A 169 -3.11 13.57 16.69
CA SER A 169 -4.44 13.10 16.32
C SER A 169 -4.64 11.67 16.81
N TYR A 170 -5.88 11.18 16.74
CA TYR A 170 -6.17 9.76 16.89
C TYR A 170 -5.20 8.89 16.09
N LEU A 171 -5.00 9.23 14.81
CA LEU A 171 -4.20 8.43 13.89
C LEU A 171 -2.71 8.49 14.21
N SER A 172 -2.17 9.64 14.64
CA SER A 172 -0.76 9.71 15.02
C SER A 172 -0.45 8.97 16.32
N ASN A 173 -1.37 9.01 17.30
CA ASN A 173 -1.24 8.21 18.51
C ASN A 173 -1.33 6.71 18.22
N PHE A 174 -2.26 6.30 17.35
CA PHE A 174 -2.44 4.91 16.95
C PHE A 174 -1.19 4.36 16.24
N VAL A 175 -0.66 5.10 15.24
CA VAL A 175 0.59 4.73 14.56
C VAL A 175 1.76 4.70 15.55
N LYS A 176 1.89 5.69 16.43
CA LYS A 176 3.00 5.77 17.39
C LYS A 176 3.00 4.64 18.43
N PHE A 177 1.82 4.11 18.74
CA PHE A 177 1.66 2.98 19.67
C PHE A 177 2.14 1.65 19.05
N LEU A 178 1.92 1.47 17.75
CA LEU A 178 2.18 0.22 17.03
C LEU A 178 3.49 0.26 16.23
N GLY A 179 4.12 1.42 16.10
CA GLY A 179 5.36 1.58 15.37
C GLY A 179 5.83 3.03 15.23
N GLU A 180 6.60 3.29 14.19
CA GLU A 180 7.15 4.62 13.87
C GLU A 180 6.88 5.00 12.42
N GLY A 181 6.12 6.09 12.22
CA GLY A 181 5.81 6.66 10.91
C GLY A 181 6.83 7.71 10.44
N LYS A 182 7.23 7.65 9.18
CA LYS A 182 8.12 8.62 8.51
C LYS A 182 7.57 8.97 7.14
N ILE A 183 7.49 10.27 6.84
CA ILE A 183 7.09 10.77 5.52
C ILE A 183 8.34 11.08 4.70
N SER A 184 8.31 10.75 3.42
CA SER A 184 9.34 11.18 2.47
C SER A 184 9.41 12.70 2.35
N LYS A 185 10.62 13.25 2.19
CA LYS A 185 10.86 14.70 2.11
C LYS A 185 10.07 15.41 1.00
N ASN A 186 9.87 14.73 -0.13
CA ASN A 186 9.25 15.33 -1.31
C ASN A 186 7.77 14.94 -1.42
N ASN A 187 6.93 15.94 -1.65
CA ASN A 187 5.53 15.73 -2.02
C ASN A 187 5.43 15.15 -3.44
N VAL A 188 4.36 14.43 -3.68
CA VAL A 188 4.02 13.84 -4.98
C VAL A 188 2.94 14.69 -5.65
N PRO A 189 3.21 15.29 -6.81
CA PRO A 189 2.24 16.14 -7.50
C PRO A 189 1.14 15.31 -8.19
N PRO A 190 -0.06 15.87 -8.43
CA PRO A 190 -1.11 15.19 -9.18
C PRO A 190 -0.70 14.70 -10.57
N SER A 191 0.22 15.41 -11.22
CA SER A 191 0.78 15.03 -12.53
C SER A 191 1.55 13.71 -12.52
N ALA A 192 1.86 13.17 -11.33
CA ALA A 192 2.46 11.85 -11.20
C ALA A 192 1.46 10.71 -11.45
N PHE A 193 0.16 11.00 -11.60
CA PHE A 193 -0.90 10.00 -11.74
C PHE A 193 -1.75 10.20 -13.00
N PHE A 194 -2.43 9.13 -13.41
CA PHE A 194 -3.45 9.14 -14.44
C PHE A 194 -4.69 8.33 -14.02
N PRO A 195 -5.90 8.92 -14.01
CA PRO A 195 -6.14 10.37 -14.08
C PRO A 195 -5.50 11.10 -12.88
N PRO A 196 -5.20 12.40 -12.98
CA PRO A 196 -4.61 13.14 -11.88
C PRO A 196 -5.62 13.29 -10.72
N PRO A 197 -5.21 13.10 -9.46
CA PRO A 197 -6.02 13.43 -8.28
C PRO A 197 -6.16 14.96 -8.11
N ARG A 198 -6.99 15.39 -7.16
CA ARG A 198 -7.18 16.82 -6.83
C ARG A 198 -6.21 17.35 -5.76
N VAL A 199 -5.48 16.47 -5.10
CA VAL A 199 -4.66 16.79 -3.93
C VAL A 199 -3.24 16.26 -4.10
N LEU A 200 -2.32 16.80 -3.30
CA LEU A 200 -0.96 16.26 -3.19
C LEU A 200 -0.96 14.92 -2.47
N SER A 201 0.00 14.08 -2.86
CA SER A 201 0.27 12.80 -2.20
C SER A 201 1.65 12.82 -1.52
N ALA A 202 1.90 11.86 -0.65
CA ALA A 202 3.20 11.66 -0.01
C ALA A 202 3.44 10.16 0.21
N VAL A 203 4.71 9.76 0.18
CA VAL A 203 5.10 8.40 0.59
C VAL A 203 5.28 8.41 2.10
N ILE A 204 4.59 7.50 2.80
CA ILE A 204 4.76 7.23 4.22
C ILE A 204 5.27 5.81 4.40
N ARG A 205 6.23 5.61 5.31
CA ARG A 205 6.65 4.31 5.82
C ARG A 205 6.32 4.25 7.31
N ILE A 206 5.74 3.14 7.75
CA ILE A 206 5.49 2.83 9.16
C ILE A 206 6.30 1.57 9.48
N ASP A 207 7.36 1.72 10.27
CA ASP A 207 8.12 0.60 10.82
C ASP A 207 7.31 0.01 11.99
N VAL A 208 6.83 -1.23 11.88
CA VAL A 208 5.93 -1.84 12.87
C VAL A 208 6.76 -2.45 14.00
N ALA A 209 6.56 -1.92 15.20
CA ALA A 209 7.25 -2.31 16.41
C ALA A 209 6.36 -1.96 17.63
N PRO A 210 5.38 -2.81 17.96
CA PRO A 210 4.47 -2.57 19.08
C PRO A 210 5.25 -2.37 20.37
N LYS A 211 5.11 -1.19 20.99
CA LYS A 211 5.86 -0.84 22.21
C LYS A 211 5.33 -1.57 23.45
N TYR A 212 4.04 -1.89 23.44
CA TYR A 212 3.32 -2.54 24.54
C TYR A 212 2.59 -3.77 24.01
N PRO A 213 3.30 -4.90 23.83
CA PRO A 213 2.72 -6.09 23.17
C PRO A 213 1.56 -6.72 23.96
N ASP A 214 1.49 -6.48 25.28
CA ASP A 214 0.42 -7.00 26.14
C ASP A 214 -0.90 -6.23 26.00
N ILE A 215 -0.88 -5.06 25.38
CA ILE A 215 -2.07 -4.25 25.15
C ILE A 215 -2.57 -4.53 23.74
N SER A 216 -3.80 -5.05 23.65
CA SER A 216 -4.44 -5.30 22.36
C SER A 216 -4.52 -4.01 21.53
N PRO A 217 -4.06 -4.01 20.26
CA PRO A 217 -4.21 -2.88 19.36
C PRO A 217 -5.66 -2.39 19.25
N ALA A 218 -6.64 -3.31 19.29
CA ALA A 218 -8.06 -2.97 19.25
C ALA A 218 -8.50 -2.21 20.51
N ALA A 219 -8.12 -2.68 21.70
CA ALA A 219 -8.46 -1.99 22.96
C ALA A 219 -7.83 -0.59 23.04
N PHE A 220 -6.62 -0.42 22.51
CA PHE A 220 -6.00 0.90 22.43
C PHE A 220 -6.71 1.82 21.41
N SER A 221 -7.13 1.26 20.27
CA SER A 221 -7.97 1.96 19.28
C SER A 221 -9.25 2.52 19.92
N ASP A 222 -9.95 1.69 20.70
CA ASP A 222 -11.20 2.09 21.38
C ASP A 222 -10.95 3.20 22.40
N PHE A 223 -9.89 3.07 23.21
CA PHE A 223 -9.48 4.12 24.15
C PHE A 223 -9.21 5.46 23.46
N LEU A 224 -8.45 5.45 22.36
CA LEU A 224 -8.17 6.65 21.59
C LEU A 224 -9.45 7.24 20.97
N HIS A 225 -10.37 6.40 20.48
CA HIS A 225 -11.65 6.88 19.97
C HIS A 225 -12.43 7.64 21.03
N THR A 226 -12.51 7.13 22.26
CA THR A 226 -13.12 7.85 23.39
C THR A 226 -12.39 9.16 23.70
N GLY A 227 -11.05 9.16 23.71
CA GLY A 227 -10.25 10.35 24.01
C GLY A 227 -10.35 11.47 22.97
N PHE A 228 -10.55 11.13 21.70
CA PHE A 228 -10.64 12.09 20.58
C PHE A 228 -12.08 12.37 20.11
N GLN A 229 -13.11 11.89 20.83
CA GLN A 229 -14.52 12.16 20.52
C GLN A 229 -14.91 13.64 20.64
N HIS A 230 -14.18 14.41 21.46
CA HIS A 230 -14.40 15.84 21.68
C HIS A 230 -13.07 16.60 21.53
N PRO A 231 -12.60 16.80 20.27
CA PRO A 231 -11.30 17.41 19.97
C PRO A 231 -11.22 18.90 20.28
#